data_AF-A0A8J7SHG0-F1
#
_entry.id   AF-A0A8J7SHG0-F1
#
_cell.length_a   1.000
_cell.length_b   1.000
_cell.length_c   1.000
_cell.angle_alpha   90.00
_cell.angle_beta   90.00
_cell.angle_gamma   90.00
#
_symmetry.space_group_name_H-M   'P 1'
#
loop_
_entity.id
_entity.type
_entity.pdbx_description
1 polymer ?
#
loop_
_entity_poly.entity_id
_entity_poly.type
_entity_poly.pdbx_seq_one_letter_code
_entity_poly.pdbx_strand_id
1 'polypeptide(L)'
;MASNAAKQGADDAPGCRITRLPRVIRLDRSDARIFDPPAAPGEIAVTGAFAFADVRVDALKGRDLIAFGQGFLGLVSFGRATFVQVARVEPGEVEASTLALGAGRRCRLRRRGARRPDKG
;
A
#
# COMPACT_ATOMS: atom_id res chain seq x y z
N MET A 1 24.16 6.13 -15.14
CA MET A 1 23.36 6.92 -14.16
C MET A 1 22.02 6.22 -14.01
N ALA A 2 21.57 5.67 -12.89
CA ALA A 2 22.03 5.75 -11.50
C ALA A 2 22.10 4.35 -10.88
N SER A 3 23.14 4.14 -10.08
CA SER A 3 23.37 2.96 -9.27
C SER A 3 22.37 2.91 -8.11
N ASN A 4 21.60 1.84 -7.98
CA ASN A 4 20.86 1.48 -6.76
C ASN A 4 21.65 0.48 -5.89
N ALA A 5 22.98 0.49 -6.03
CA ALA A 5 23.90 -0.29 -5.21
C ALA A 5 24.67 0.67 -4.29
N ALA A 6 24.08 1.02 -3.14
CA ALA A 6 24.80 1.52 -1.96
C ALA A 6 23.82 1.80 -0.80
N LYS A 7 23.38 0.75 -0.09
CA LYS A 7 23.11 0.74 1.36
C LYS A 7 22.62 -0.61 1.92
N GLN A 8 22.77 -1.73 1.21
CA GLN A 8 22.84 -3.05 1.84
C GLN A 8 24.23 -3.21 2.48
N GLY A 9 24.43 -2.68 3.69
CA GLY A 9 25.72 -2.85 4.38
C GLY A 9 25.67 -2.34 5.80
N ALA A 10 24.87 -3.00 6.65
CA ALA A 10 24.98 -2.97 8.12
C ALA A 10 23.94 -3.88 8.84
N ASP A 11 23.35 -4.89 8.17
CA ASP A 11 22.15 -5.59 8.71
C ASP A 11 22.40 -6.97 9.36
N ASP A 12 23.63 -7.47 9.39
CA ASP A 12 23.91 -8.86 9.82
C ASP A 12 24.52 -8.95 11.23
N ALA A 13 23.87 -8.32 12.22
CA ALA A 13 24.11 -8.64 13.64
C ALA A 13 23.25 -9.86 14.04
N PRO A 14 23.83 -10.96 14.55
CA PRO A 14 23.06 -12.16 14.89
C PRO A 14 22.20 -11.92 16.14
N GLY A 15 20.87 -12.00 16.01
CA GLY A 15 19.94 -12.03 17.15
C GLY A 15 18.67 -11.18 17.02
N CYS A 16 18.65 -10.17 16.14
CA CYS A 16 17.46 -9.36 15.87
C CYS A 16 17.27 -9.24 14.35
N ARG A 17 16.31 -9.98 13.77
CA ARG A 17 16.03 -9.88 12.34
C ARG A 17 15.48 -8.49 12.05
N ILE A 18 16.24 -7.68 11.33
CA ILE A 18 15.81 -6.36 10.89
C ILE A 18 14.66 -6.54 9.89
N THR A 19 13.48 -6.02 10.26
CA THR A 19 12.30 -6.08 9.41
C THR A 19 12.31 -4.88 8.46
N ARG A 20 12.21 -5.15 7.17
CA ARG A 20 12.11 -4.12 6.13
C ARG A 20 10.82 -4.31 5.37
N LEU A 21 10.03 -3.23 5.23
CA LEU A 21 8.75 -3.26 4.53
C LEU A 21 8.66 -2.10 3.53
N PRO A 22 7.78 -2.20 2.52
CA PRO A 22 7.52 -1.10 1.61
C PRO A 22 6.94 0.10 2.36
N ARG A 23 7.51 1.28 2.12
CA ARG A 23 6.97 2.57 2.55
C ARG A 23 6.62 3.42 1.36
N VAL A 24 5.48 4.10 1.42
CA VAL A 24 5.04 5.02 0.38
C VAL A 24 6.07 6.13 0.20
N ILE A 25 6.42 6.39 -1.05
CA ILE A 25 7.20 7.58 -1.42
C ILE A 25 6.40 8.41 -2.42
N ARG A 26 6.78 9.67 -2.53
CA ARG A 26 6.26 10.59 -3.54
C ARG A 26 7.43 11.11 -4.34
N LEU A 27 7.49 10.77 -5.63
CA LEU A 27 8.55 11.22 -6.52
C LEU A 27 8.31 12.67 -6.92
N ASP A 28 7.06 13.01 -7.23
CA ASP A 28 6.67 14.38 -7.55
C ASP A 28 5.21 14.71 -7.17
N ARG A 29 4.79 15.96 -7.39
CA ARG A 29 3.44 16.43 -7.02
C ARG A 29 2.31 15.78 -7.82
N SER A 30 2.60 15.24 -9.01
CA SER A 30 1.63 14.59 -9.89
C SER A 30 1.21 13.20 -9.41
N ASP A 31 2.05 12.50 -8.63
CA ASP A 31 1.73 11.19 -8.05
C ASP A 31 0.44 11.21 -7.22
N ALA A 32 0.17 12.33 -6.55
CA ALA A 32 -1.05 12.52 -5.76
C ALA A 32 -2.33 12.61 -6.61
N ARG A 33 -2.21 12.78 -7.93
CA ARG A 33 -3.35 12.94 -8.86
C ARG A 33 -3.78 11.64 -9.53
N ILE A 34 -2.98 10.58 -9.45
CA ILE A 34 -3.28 9.30 -10.12
C ILE A 34 -4.41 8.56 -9.40
N PHE A 35 -4.46 8.66 -8.07
CA PHE A 35 -5.41 7.93 -7.23
C PHE A 35 -5.98 8.79 -6.09
N ASP A 36 -7.28 8.65 -5.85
CA ASP A 36 -8.00 9.34 -4.77
C ASP A 36 -8.68 8.31 -3.84
N PRO A 37 -8.40 8.32 -2.52
CA PRO A 37 -7.44 9.17 -1.81
C PRO A 37 -5.98 8.72 -2.01
N PRO A 38 -5.01 9.64 -2.01
CA PRO A 38 -3.58 9.30 -2.08
C PRO A 38 -3.07 8.79 -0.72
N ALA A 39 -2.15 7.83 -0.76
CA ALA A 39 -1.46 7.38 0.44
C ALA A 39 -0.48 8.45 0.96
N ALA A 40 -0.28 8.48 2.28
CA ALA A 40 0.64 9.39 2.95
C ALA A 40 2.10 8.92 2.78
N PRO A 41 3.03 9.80 2.38
CA PRO A 41 4.45 9.45 2.33
C PRO A 41 4.96 8.93 3.67
N GLY A 42 5.76 7.87 3.64
CA GLY A 42 6.36 7.24 4.81
C GLY A 42 5.49 6.18 5.50
N GLU A 43 4.20 6.06 5.20
CA GLU A 43 3.38 4.99 5.78
C GLU A 43 3.75 3.62 5.18
N ILE A 44 3.59 2.55 5.97
CA ILE A 44 3.77 1.18 5.49
C ILE A 44 2.71 0.89 4.43
N ALA A 45 3.13 0.23 3.36
CA ALA A 45 2.27 -0.15 2.26
C ALA A 45 2.35 -1.64 1.93
N VAL A 46 1.26 -2.15 1.36
CA VAL A 46 1.16 -3.49 0.78
C VAL A 46 0.75 -3.39 -0.69
N THR A 47 0.77 -4.51 -1.41
CA THR A 47 0.25 -4.57 -2.77
C THR A 47 -1.21 -4.05 -2.83
N GLY A 48 -1.50 -3.24 -3.83
CA GLY A 48 -2.84 -2.70 -4.09
C GLY A 48 -3.87 -3.79 -4.36
N ALA A 49 -3.44 -4.98 -4.76
CA ALA A 49 -4.29 -6.17 -4.92
C ALA A 49 -5.05 -6.52 -3.63
N PHE A 50 -4.51 -6.19 -2.45
CA PHE A 50 -5.18 -6.42 -1.17
C PHE A 50 -6.57 -5.75 -1.09
N ALA A 51 -6.75 -4.59 -1.73
CA ALA A 51 -8.03 -3.88 -1.77
C ALA A 51 -9.11 -4.57 -2.64
N PHE A 52 -8.72 -5.60 -3.39
CA PHE A 52 -9.55 -6.37 -4.33
C PHE A 52 -9.65 -7.84 -3.94
N ALA A 53 -9.27 -8.23 -2.72
CA ALA A 53 -9.31 -9.62 -2.27
C ALA A 53 -10.69 -10.28 -2.40
N ASP A 54 -11.76 -9.48 -2.36
CA ASP A 54 -13.16 -9.93 -2.48
C ASP A 54 -13.73 -9.73 -3.90
N VAL A 55 -12.89 -9.38 -4.88
CA VAL A 55 -13.27 -9.11 -6.28
C VAL A 55 -12.60 -10.13 -7.19
N ARG A 56 -13.37 -10.72 -8.10
CA ARG A 56 -12.78 -11.59 -9.12
C ARG A 56 -11.99 -10.75 -10.12
N VAL A 57 -10.79 -11.21 -10.46
CA VAL A 57 -9.85 -10.48 -11.34
C VAL A 57 -10.45 -10.23 -12.73
N ASP A 58 -11.25 -11.15 -13.25
CA ASP A 58 -11.98 -11.04 -14.53
C ASP A 58 -13.01 -9.91 -14.57
N ALA A 59 -13.47 -9.42 -13.42
CA ALA A 59 -14.37 -8.30 -13.30
C ALA A 59 -13.67 -6.93 -13.29
N LEU A 60 -12.33 -6.90 -13.18
CA LEU A 60 -11.57 -5.64 -13.11
C LEU A 60 -11.40 -5.01 -14.50
N LYS A 61 -11.77 -3.74 -14.64
CA LYS A 61 -11.64 -2.96 -15.88
C LYS A 61 -11.11 -1.56 -15.62
N GLY A 62 -10.51 -0.95 -16.65
CA GLY A 62 -10.08 0.45 -16.63
C GLY A 62 -9.14 0.79 -15.46
N ARG A 63 -9.49 1.82 -14.69
CA ARG A 63 -8.67 2.31 -13.57
C ARG A 63 -8.48 1.27 -12.46
N ASP A 64 -9.44 0.36 -12.26
CA ASP A 64 -9.37 -0.67 -11.22
C ASP A 64 -8.35 -1.77 -11.56
N LEU A 65 -8.22 -2.14 -12.83
CA LEU A 65 -7.22 -3.11 -13.28
C LEU A 65 -5.80 -2.54 -13.15
N ILE A 66 -5.61 -1.26 -13.52
CA ILE A 66 -4.33 -0.56 -13.34
C ILE A 66 -3.99 -0.45 -11.85
N ALA A 67 -4.97 -0.07 -11.04
CA ALA A 67 -4.87 -0.03 -9.59
C ALA A 67 -4.45 -1.40 -9.00
N PHE A 68 -5.07 -2.48 -9.45
CA PHE A 68 -4.76 -3.85 -9.01
C PHE A 68 -3.33 -4.25 -9.38
N GLY A 69 -2.92 -3.99 -10.62
CA GLY A 69 -1.64 -4.46 -11.15
C GLY A 69 -0.42 -3.61 -10.80
N GLN A 70 -0.60 -2.30 -10.59
CA GLN A 70 0.52 -1.32 -10.50
C GLN A 70 0.44 -0.43 -9.25
N GLY A 71 -0.54 -0.65 -8.38
CA GLY A 71 -0.73 0.16 -7.19
C GLY A 71 -0.25 -0.50 -5.90
N PHE A 72 0.01 0.33 -4.92
CA PHE A 72 0.20 0.00 -3.51
C PHE A 72 -0.93 0.60 -2.67
N LEU A 73 -1.20 0.00 -1.52
CA LEU A 73 -2.20 0.45 -0.54
C LEU A 73 -1.49 0.83 0.75
N GLY A 74 -1.69 2.08 1.20
CA GLY A 74 -1.23 2.54 2.52
C GLY A 74 -2.08 1.94 3.64
N LEU A 75 -1.43 1.48 4.72
CA LEU A 75 -2.10 0.74 5.79
C LEU A 75 -2.83 1.63 6.80
N VAL A 76 -2.48 2.92 6.88
CA VAL A 76 -3.12 3.87 7.80
C VAL A 76 -4.19 4.67 7.05
N SER A 77 -3.82 5.26 5.92
CA SER A 77 -4.71 6.12 5.13
C SER A 77 -5.73 5.34 4.28
N PHE A 78 -5.43 4.09 3.94
CA PHE A 78 -6.11 3.34 2.87
C PHE A 78 -6.12 4.06 1.52
N GLY A 79 -5.21 5.00 1.34
CA GLY A 79 -4.93 5.65 0.09
C GLY A 79 -4.08 4.77 -0.80
N ARG A 80 -3.97 5.16 -2.07
CA ARG A 80 -3.15 4.44 -3.05
C ARG A 80 -1.86 5.19 -3.35
N ALA A 81 -0.83 4.43 -3.68
CA ALA A 81 0.45 4.94 -4.18
C ALA A 81 0.91 4.13 -5.39
N THR A 82 1.73 4.74 -6.25
CA THR A 82 2.40 4.03 -7.36
C THR A 82 3.79 3.56 -6.96
N PHE A 83 4.45 4.31 -6.07
CA PHE A 83 5.84 4.08 -5.69
C PHE A 83 6.00 3.81 -4.20
N VAL A 84 6.90 2.89 -3.91
CA VAL A 84 7.34 2.54 -2.57
C VAL A 84 8.85 2.38 -2.55
N GLN A 85 9.45 2.59 -1.39
CA GLN A 85 10.83 2.20 -1.11
C GLN A 85 10.83 1.12 -0.02
N VAL A 86 11.77 0.17 -0.09
CA VAL A 86 11.97 -0.79 0.99
C VAL A 86 12.78 -0.08 2.09
N ALA A 87 12.19 0.04 3.28
CA ALA A 87 12.80 0.73 4.41
C ALA A 87 12.69 -0.11 5.68
N ARG A 88 13.60 0.13 6.63
CA ARG A 88 13.54 -0.46 7.96
C ARG A 88 12.23 -0.05 8.67
N VAL A 89 11.73 -0.98 9.46
CA VAL A 89 10.56 -0.82 10.30
C VAL A 89 11.01 -0.91 11.75
N GLU A 90 10.60 0.06 12.54
CA GLU A 90 10.89 0.13 13.97
C GLU A 90 9.95 -0.80 14.75
N PRO A 91 10.36 -1.23 15.96
CA PRO A 91 9.52 -2.03 16.83
C PRO A 91 8.13 -1.38 17.04
N GLY A 92 7.07 -2.16 16.93
CA GLY A 92 5.68 -1.72 17.12
C GLY A 92 5.00 -1.09 15.90
N GLU A 93 5.74 -0.64 14.87
CA GLU A 93 5.11 -0.05 13.68
C GLU A 93 4.29 -1.08 12.87
N VAL A 94 4.74 -2.33 12.83
CA VAL A 94 4.01 -3.42 12.17
C VAL A 94 2.68 -3.68 12.87
N GLU A 95 2.68 -3.73 14.20
CA GLU A 95 1.49 -3.96 15.02
C GLU A 95 0.49 -2.80 14.87
N ALA A 96 0.97 -1.56 14.97
CA ALA A 96 0.15 -0.37 14.76
C ALA A 96 -0.47 -0.34 13.35
N SER A 97 0.31 -0.64 12.32
CA SER A 97 -0.17 -0.67 10.93
C SER A 97 -1.16 -1.81 10.68
N THR A 98 -0.95 -2.97 11.31
CA THR A 98 -1.87 -4.11 11.25
C THR A 98 -3.21 -3.78 11.91
N LEU A 99 -3.18 -3.09 13.06
CA LEU A 99 -4.39 -2.64 13.74
C LEU A 99 -5.17 -1.62 12.89
N ALA A 100 -4.48 -0.63 12.32
CA ALA A 100 -5.08 0.35 11.40
C ALA A 100 -5.71 -0.33 10.18
N LEU A 101 -5.00 -1.30 9.58
CA LEU A 101 -5.51 -2.09 8.46
C LEU A 101 -6.77 -2.89 8.82
N GLY A 102 -6.79 -3.52 10.00
CA GLY A 102 -7.97 -4.24 10.48
C GLY A 102 -9.18 -3.32 10.64
N ALA A 103 -8.97 -2.14 11.25
CA ALA A 103 -10.04 -1.16 11.46
C ALA A 103 -10.59 -0.60 10.14
N GLY A 104 -9.73 -0.14 9.23
CA GLY A 104 -10.19 0.49 7.99
C GLY A 104 -10.81 -0.49 7.00
N ARG A 105 -10.36 -1.75 6.94
CA ARG A 105 -11.01 -2.77 6.09
C ARG A 105 -12.44 -3.04 6.55
N ARG A 106 -12.69 -3.15 7.87
CA ARG A 106 -14.05 -3.29 8.41
C ARG A 106 -14.95 -2.12 8.02
N CYS A 107 -14.45 -0.89 8.11
CA CYS A 107 -15.21 0.30 7.69
C CYS A 107 -15.51 0.31 6.19
N ARG A 108 -14.56 -0.09 5.34
CA ARG A 108 -14.74 -0.07 3.88
C ARG A 108 -15.68 -1.17 3.40
N LEU A 109 -15.62 -2.38 3.98
CA LEU A 109 -16.55 -3.48 3.66
C LEU A 109 -18.01 -3.07 3.97
N ARG A 110 -18.23 -2.42 5.12
CA ARG A 110 -19.57 -1.89 5.48
C ARG A 110 -20.12 -0.89 4.46
N ARG A 111 -19.27 -0.03 3.88
CA ARG A 111 -19.70 0.95 2.86
C ARG A 111 -19.92 0.34 1.48
N ARG A 112 -19.12 -0.66 1.08
CA ARG A 112 -19.27 -1.33 -0.22
C ARG A 112 -20.53 -2.20 -0.30
N GLY A 113 -20.95 -2.84 0.80
CA GLY A 113 -22.23 -3.56 0.86
C GLY A 113 -23.47 -2.68 0.62
N ALA A 114 -23.34 -1.36 0.78
CA ALA A 114 -24.40 -0.38 0.51
C ALA A 114 -24.39 0.18 -0.91
N ARG A 115 -23.33 -0.05 -1.71
CA ARG A 115 -23.25 0.42 -3.10
C ARG A 115 -23.85 -0.64 -4.02
N ARG A 116 -25.11 -0.45 -4.40
CA ARG A 116 -25.79 -1.24 -5.45
C ARG A 116 -24.90 -1.27 -6.70
N PRO A 117 -24.72 -2.41 -7.39
CA PRO A 117 -24.03 -2.41 -8.66
C PRO A 117 -24.83 -1.55 -9.64
N ASP A 118 -24.17 -0.51 -10.15
CA ASP A 118 -24.67 0.29 -11.27
C ASP A 118 -24.77 -0.63 -12.49
N LYS A 119 -25.93 -0.65 -13.14
CA LYS A 119 -26.18 -1.50 -14.30
C LYS A 119 -25.80 -0.73 -15.55
N GLY A 120 -24.80 -1.24 -16.27
CA GLY A 120 -24.67 -1.14 -17.74
C GLY A 120 -24.20 0.19 -18.27
#